data_AF-A0A833A2L6-F1
#
_entry.id   AF-A0A833A2L6-F1
#
_cell.length_a   1.000
_cell.length_b   1.000
_cell.length_c   1.000
_cell.angle_alpha   90.00
_cell.angle_beta   90.00
_cell.angle_gamma   90.00
#
_symmetry.space_group_name_H-M   'P 1'
#
loop_
_entity.id
_entity.type
_entity.pdbx_description
1 polymer ?
#
loop_
_entity_poly.entity_id
_entity_poly.type
_entity_poly.pdbx_seq_one_letter_code
_entity_poly.pdbx_strand_id
1 'polypeptide(L)'
;MEIKQHSIITNVEKAKEKAKKLKGEIAGIYQTTSILVGKVEEVKLEKLWSMGILFCRIRLKNVKKFDLEGNLISQTEEELIYVNKPEFIFSLKELEKANQKVFKSFISLL
;
A
#
# COMPACT_ATOMS: atom_id res chain seq x y z
N MET A 1 7.62 9.60 27.98
CA MET A 1 7.78 9.75 26.51
C MET A 1 7.35 8.46 25.79
N GLU A 2 6.27 7.80 26.25
CA GLU A 2 5.91 6.41 25.88
C GLU A 2 4.67 6.31 24.98
N ILE A 3 3.83 7.35 24.94
CA ILE A 3 2.55 7.34 24.22
C ILE A 3 2.74 7.22 22.70
N LYS A 4 3.85 7.75 22.15
CA LYS A 4 4.11 7.75 20.70
C LYS A 4 4.48 6.38 20.15
N GLN A 5 5.22 5.55 20.89
CA GLN A 5 5.62 4.22 20.43
C GLN A 5 4.45 3.24 20.39
N HIS A 6 3.56 3.30 21.39
CA HIS A 6 2.39 2.42 21.44
C HIS A 6 1.44 2.64 20.24
N SER A 7 1.19 3.91 19.88
CA SER A 7 0.37 4.27 18.71
C SER A 7 0.94 3.78 17.38
N ILE A 8 2.28 3.81 17.22
CA ILE A 8 2.94 3.33 16.00
C ILE A 8 2.77 1.80 15.86
N ILE A 9 2.94 1.05 16.94
CA ILE A 9 2.76 -0.41 16.92
C ILE A 9 1.31 -0.75 16.55
N THR A 10 0.32 -0.12 17.19
CA THR A 10 -1.10 -0.35 16.87
C THR A 10 -1.43 -0.04 15.41
N ASN A 11 -0.87 1.04 14.83
CA ASN A 11 -1.14 1.41 13.44
C ASN A 11 -0.53 0.44 12.45
N VAL A 12 0.68 -0.04 12.70
CA VAL A 12 1.37 -0.98 11.83
C VAL A 12 0.67 -2.35 11.85
N GLU A 13 0.17 -2.77 13.01
CA GLU A 13 -0.64 -3.98 13.12
C GLU A 13 -1.97 -3.86 12.37
N LYS A 14 -2.68 -2.73 12.51
CA LYS A 14 -3.89 -2.46 11.72
C LYS A 14 -3.61 -2.44 10.22
N ALA A 15 -2.49 -1.86 9.80
CA ALA A 15 -2.06 -1.87 8.40
C ALA A 15 -1.83 -3.30 7.89
N LYS A 16 -1.16 -4.14 8.70
CA LYS A 16 -0.96 -5.56 8.41
C LYS A 16 -2.29 -6.31 8.30
N GLU A 17 -3.21 -6.12 9.23
CA GLU A 17 -4.53 -6.76 9.18
C GLU A 17 -5.31 -6.35 7.92
N LYS A 18 -5.31 -5.07 7.59
CA LYS A 18 -5.96 -4.56 6.37
C LYS A 18 -5.33 -5.17 5.12
N ALA A 19 -4.01 -5.13 4.99
CA ALA A 19 -3.31 -5.71 3.85
C ALA A 19 -3.51 -7.24 3.75
N LYS A 20 -3.54 -7.96 4.88
CA LYS A 20 -3.80 -9.40 4.90
C LYS A 20 -5.17 -9.77 4.35
N LYS A 21 -6.20 -8.96 4.63
CA LYS A 21 -7.55 -9.16 4.09
C LYS A 21 -7.59 -9.01 2.57
N LEU A 22 -6.66 -8.25 2.00
CA LEU A 22 -6.52 -8.02 0.56
C LEU A 22 -5.55 -9.00 -0.11
N LYS A 23 -5.02 -9.99 0.61
CA LYS A 23 -4.08 -10.96 0.04
C LYS A 23 -4.75 -11.75 -1.10
N GLY A 24 -4.12 -11.75 -2.27
CA GLY A 24 -4.64 -12.34 -3.49
C GLY A 24 -5.51 -11.39 -4.32
N GLU A 25 -5.88 -10.23 -3.78
CA GLU A 25 -6.67 -9.21 -4.47
C GLU A 25 -5.78 -8.06 -4.99
N ILE A 26 -6.37 -7.24 -5.87
CA ILE A 26 -5.75 -6.00 -6.33
C ILE A 26 -5.98 -4.92 -5.27
N ALA A 27 -4.90 -4.28 -4.83
CA ALA A 27 -4.92 -3.18 -3.87
C ALA A 27 -4.15 -1.98 -4.41
N GLY A 28 -4.57 -0.79 -3.99
CA GLY A 28 -3.84 0.47 -4.17
C GLY A 28 -3.06 0.81 -2.90
N ILE A 29 -1.80 1.17 -3.03
CA ILE A 29 -0.94 1.61 -1.93
C ILE A 29 -0.49 3.05 -2.18
N TYR A 30 -0.87 3.95 -1.29
CA TYR A 30 -0.46 5.35 -1.34
C TYR A 30 1.01 5.51 -0.93
N GLN A 31 1.75 6.23 -1.75
CA GLN A 31 3.05 6.80 -1.44
C GLN A 31 2.96 8.32 -1.55
N THR A 32 3.97 9.03 -1.07
CA THR A 32 3.97 10.50 -0.95
C THR A 32 3.41 11.23 -2.17
N THR A 33 3.80 10.82 -3.39
CA THR A 33 3.44 11.48 -4.65
C THR A 33 2.88 10.51 -5.69
N SER A 34 2.54 9.28 -5.31
CA SER A 34 2.12 8.25 -6.26
C SER A 34 1.25 7.18 -5.61
N ILE A 35 0.50 6.46 -6.42
CA ILE A 35 -0.27 5.30 -5.97
C ILE A 35 0.18 4.08 -6.76
N LEU A 36 0.56 3.02 -6.05
CA LEU A 36 0.92 1.73 -6.61
C LEU A 36 -0.31 0.84 -6.61
N VAL A 37 -0.71 0.31 -7.76
CA VAL A 37 -1.83 -0.62 -7.87
C VAL A 37 -1.30 -1.98 -8.33
N GLY A 38 -1.55 -3.03 -7.56
CA GLY A 38 -1.05 -4.37 -7.86
C GLY A 38 -1.70 -5.44 -7.01
N LYS A 39 -1.42 -6.72 -7.34
CA LYS A 39 -1.94 -7.87 -6.61
C LYS A 39 -1.12 -8.08 -5.33
N VAL A 40 -1.77 -8.15 -4.18
CA VAL A 40 -1.08 -8.41 -2.90
C VAL A 40 -0.70 -9.89 -2.81
N GLU A 41 0.60 -10.18 -2.80
CA GLU A 41 1.12 -11.55 -2.69
C GLU A 41 1.53 -11.92 -1.27
N GLU A 42 2.20 -11.00 -0.59
CA GLU A 42 2.77 -11.24 0.74
C GLU A 42 2.60 -10.02 1.63
N VAL A 43 2.30 -10.27 2.92
CA VAL A 43 2.21 -9.25 3.95
C VAL A 43 2.94 -9.74 5.19
N LYS A 44 3.97 -8.99 5.62
CA LYS A 44 4.81 -9.30 6.77
C LYS A 44 4.97 -8.08 7.67
N LEU A 45 5.23 -8.33 8.95
CA LEU A 45 5.77 -7.29 9.82
C LEU A 45 7.29 -7.38 9.75
N GLU A 46 7.93 -6.25 9.51
CA GLU A 46 9.38 -6.17 9.45
C GLU A 46 9.84 -5.02 10.34
N LYS A 47 10.90 -5.25 11.10
CA LYS A 47 11.56 -4.22 11.89
C LYS A 47 12.76 -3.75 11.08
N LEU A 48 12.74 -2.48 10.64
CA LEU A 48 13.90 -1.90 9.99
C LEU A 48 14.94 -1.59 11.08
N TRP A 49 16.00 -2.40 11.10
CA TRP A 49 17.05 -2.37 12.12
C TRP A 49 17.68 -0.98 12.30
N SER A 50 17.77 -0.19 11.23
CA SER A 50 18.30 1.18 11.25
C SER A 50 17.41 2.19 11.98
N MET A 51 16.11 1.93 12.13
CA MET A 51 15.16 2.89 12.70
C MET A 51 14.49 2.41 13.98
N GLY A 52 14.61 1.13 14.34
CA GLY A 52 13.92 0.56 15.50
C GLY A 52 12.39 0.55 15.39
N ILE A 53 11.84 0.98 14.25
CA ILE A 53 10.41 1.13 13.97
C ILE A 53 9.90 -0.11 13.20
N LEU A 54 8.71 -0.58 13.59
CA LEU A 54 8.00 -1.65 12.93
C LEU A 54 7.28 -1.12 11.68
N PHE A 55 7.34 -1.86 10.58
CA PHE A 55 6.60 -1.56 9.36
C PHE A 55 5.83 -2.78 8.88
N CYS A 56 4.74 -2.55 8.16
CA CYS A 56 4.04 -3.55 7.39
C CYS A 56 4.68 -3.59 6.01
N ARG A 57 5.41 -4.68 5.71
CA ARG A 57 5.97 -4.95 4.39
C ARG A 57 4.92 -5.65 3.55
N ILE A 58 4.63 -5.09 2.38
CA ILE A 58 3.67 -5.61 1.42
C ILE A 58 4.43 -5.88 0.11
N ARG A 59 4.30 -7.11 -0.40
CA ARG A 59 4.75 -7.47 -1.74
C ARG A 59 3.57 -7.40 -2.69
N LEU A 60 3.70 -6.57 -3.72
CA LEU A 60 2.76 -6.48 -4.82
C LEU A 60 3.32 -7.13 -6.07
N LYS A 61 2.46 -7.77 -6.88
CA LYS A 61 2.76 -8.25 -8.23
C LYS A 61 1.99 -7.49 -9.30
N ASN A 62 2.53 -7.46 -10.52
CA ASN A 62 1.99 -6.75 -11.68
C ASN A 62 1.66 -5.29 -11.33
N VAL A 63 2.66 -4.60 -10.78
CA VAL A 63 2.48 -3.30 -10.16
C VAL A 63 2.47 -2.23 -11.23
N LYS A 64 1.44 -1.39 -11.20
CA LYS A 64 1.33 -0.17 -12.01
C LYS A 64 1.40 1.02 -11.07
N LYS A 65 2.37 1.90 -11.31
CA LYS A 65 2.58 3.12 -10.54
C LYS A 65 1.93 4.28 -11.26
N PHE A 66 1.05 4.99 -10.57
CA PHE A 66 0.39 6.18 -11.09
C PHE A 66 0.82 7.41 -10.28
N ASP A 67 0.88 8.56 -10.92
CA ASP A 67 0.87 9.83 -10.20
C ASP A 67 -0.52 10.10 -9.59
N LEU A 68 -0.65 11.19 -8.84
CA LEU A 68 -1.94 11.57 -8.24
C LEU A 68 -2.95 12.12 -9.26
N GLU A 69 -2.51 12.39 -10.49
CA GLU A 69 -3.37 12.81 -11.60
C GLU A 69 -3.92 11.62 -12.38
N GLY A 70 -3.44 10.40 -12.10
CA GLY A 70 -3.85 9.17 -12.78
C GLY A 70 -3.00 8.81 -13.99
N ASN A 71 -1.89 9.50 -14.25
CA ASN A 71 -0.98 9.10 -15.33
C ASN A 71 -0.11 7.94 -14.87
N LEU A 72 0.08 6.95 -15.74
CA LEU A 72 0.97 5.83 -15.49
C LEU A 72 2.43 6.32 -15.54
N ILE A 73 3.13 6.22 -14.42
CA ILE A 73 4.55 6.56 -14.30
C ILE A 73 5.43 5.38 -14.72
N SER A 74 5.11 4.17 -14.23
CA SER A 74 5.92 2.97 -14.46
C SER A 74 5.12 1.69 -14.23
N GLN A 75 5.62 0.59 -14.79
CA GLN A 75 5.09 -0.75 -14.54
C GLN A 75 6.23 -1.70 -14.20
N THR A 76 6.04 -2.52 -13.16
CA THR A 76 7.02 -3.50 -12.68
C THR A 76 6.32 -4.83 -12.40
N GLU A 77 7.06 -5.94 -12.50
CA GLU A 77 6.50 -7.26 -12.21
C GLU A 77 6.23 -7.46 -10.72
N GLU A 78 7.11 -6.92 -9.87
CA GLU A 78 7.01 -7.00 -8.42
C GLU A 78 7.54 -5.72 -7.78
N GLU A 79 6.92 -5.30 -6.68
CA GLU A 79 7.43 -4.21 -5.85
C GLU A 79 7.21 -4.51 -4.35
N LEU A 80 8.21 -4.16 -3.53
CA LEU A 80 8.16 -4.27 -2.08
C LEU A 80 7.93 -2.89 -1.48
N ILE A 81 6.88 -2.75 -0.67
CA ILE A 81 6.48 -1.48 -0.07
C ILE A 81 6.40 -1.62 1.44
N TYR A 82 6.83 -0.58 2.15
CA TYR A 82 6.76 -0.50 3.60
C TYR A 82 5.74 0.56 3.99
N VAL A 83 4.70 0.17 4.71
CA VAL A 83 3.65 1.06 5.21
C VAL A 83 3.56 0.99 6.72
N ASN A 84 3.30 2.13 7.36
CA ASN A 84 3.18 2.24 8.81
C ASN A 84 1.78 2.63 9.28
N LYS A 85 0.88 2.94 8.35
CA LYS A 85 -0.51 3.30 8.64
C LYS A 85 -1.49 2.57 7.72
N PRO A 86 -2.67 2.17 8.22
CA PRO A 86 -3.68 1.47 7.42
C PRO A 86 -4.36 2.38 6.37
N GLU A 87 -4.32 3.70 6.58
CA GLU A 87 -4.91 4.70 5.68
C GLU A 87 -4.25 4.74 4.29
N PHE A 88 -3.01 4.24 4.17
CA PHE A 88 -2.28 4.17 2.90
C PHE A 88 -2.59 2.92 2.08
N ILE A 89 -3.38 1.99 2.60
CA ILE A 89 -3.76 0.77 1.90
C ILE A 89 -5.22 0.90 1.49
N PHE A 90 -5.51 0.75 0.20
CA PHE A 90 -6.85 0.80 -0.37
C PHE A 90 -7.18 -0.52 -1.05
N SER A 91 -8.34 -1.09 -0.73
CA SER A 91 -9.00 -2.02 -1.66
C SER A 91 -9.33 -1.30 -2.97
N LEU A 92 -9.60 -2.04 -4.04
CA LEU A 92 -9.97 -1.44 -5.33
C LEU A 92 -11.22 -0.53 -5.21
N LYS A 93 -12.20 -0.89 -4.37
CA LYS A 93 -13.40 -0.07 -4.07
C LYS A 93 -13.06 1.20 -3.28
N GLU A 94 -12.12 1.13 -2.35
CA GLU A 94 -11.66 2.33 -1.64
C GLU A 94 -10.86 3.25 -2.56
N LEU A 95 -10.07 2.67 -3.47
CA LEU A 95 -9.30 3.41 -4.46
C LEU A 95 -10.22 4.18 -5.42
N GLU A 96 -11.29 3.55 -5.89
CA GLU A 96 -12.32 4.21 -6.69
C GLU A 96 -12.88 5.46 -6.00
N LYS A 97 -13.17 5.37 -4.70
CA LYS A 97 -13.71 6.51 -3.93
C LYS A 97 -12.66 7.57 -3.63
N ALA A 98 -11.44 7.17 -3.27
CA ALA A 98 -10.39 8.07 -2.83
C ALA A 98 -9.68 8.77 -4.00
N ASN A 99 -9.45 8.06 -5.11
CA ASN A 99 -8.68 8.52 -6.26
C ASN A 99 -9.29 8.01 -7.57
N GLN A 100 -10.44 8.56 -7.96
CA GLN A 100 -11.16 8.17 -9.17
C GLN A 100 -10.31 8.21 -10.44
N LYS A 101 -9.38 9.16 -10.55
CA LYS A 101 -8.50 9.29 -11.72
C LYS A 101 -7.60 8.05 -11.87
N VAL A 102 -6.88 7.70 -10.81
CA VAL A 102 -6.02 6.50 -10.76
C VAL A 102 -6.84 5.22 -11.00
N PHE A 103 -8.03 5.12 -10.38
CA PHE A 103 -8.91 3.97 -10.60
C PHE A 103 -9.30 3.83 -12.07
N LYS A 104 -9.80 4.90 -12.71
CA LYS A 104 -10.18 4.87 -14.13
C LYS A 104 -9.01 4.51 -15.03
N SER A 105 -7.84 5.10 -14.80
CA SER A 105 -6.63 4.78 -15.57
C SER A 105 -6.23 3.32 -15.40
N PHE A 106 -6.28 2.79 -14.18
CA PHE A 106 -5.98 1.39 -13.92
C PHE A 106 -6.93 0.44 -14.65
N ILE A 107 -8.26 0.69 -14.58
CA ILE A 107 -9.26 -0.13 -15.27
C ILE A 107 -9.10 -0.08 -16.80
N SER A 108 -8.70 1.07 -17.37
CA SER A 108 -8.43 1.17 -18.81
C SER A 108 -7.22 0.36 -19.30
N LEU A 109 -6.39 -0.14 -18.37
CA LEU A 109 -5.18 -0.91 -18.63
C LEU A 109 -5.31 -2.39 -18.24
N LEU A 110 -6.52 -2.87 -17.92
CA LEU A 110 -6.84 -4.29 -17.67
C LEU A 110 -7.31 -4.96 -18.96
#